data_AF-A0A0F2T7A5-F1
#
_entry.id   AF-A0A0F2T7A5-F1
#
_cell.length_a   1.000
_cell.length_b   1.000
_cell.length_c   1.000
_cell.angle_alpha   90.00
_cell.angle_beta   90.00
_cell.angle_gamma   90.00
#
_symmetry.space_group_name_H-M   'P 1'
#
loop_
_entity.id
_entity.type
_entity.pdbx_description
1 polymer ?
#
loop_
_entity_poly.entity_id
_entity_poly.type
_entity_poly.pdbx_seq_one_letter_code
_entity_poly.pdbx_strand_id
1 'polypeptide(L)'
;MTLPDAPRVLALSARDRLALTEACRRLAERLEREPALDPDDVAATLHLGRERFAARHAVHGRTTAELAAALRAGAPADAPQAAPAVELHLGALTEPLPGAPELPQVTEALALAEQLGASPAGRAVAVQYGLAAWLIARGVVPREIHGEGTGALAADALLGRTALADALRADVDRPGGAGEAALALDLTDPGTGATERLRVTPEDGAPLSGPLARLLAELWRRGLDVDTTLGRPGRKVRLPGYPFRRTTADEQPATAARGLRPLTPHEQRWLFHDLVRSSSSAEHNARAVAVRPGPAPEPAAVAAAFTALQQRHPKLRTVFTQQGGRWFARTDAAPTGLTAPVPGRPAEAVAAGPFELRDAPLVRCVLDTGERDGTDWTLALAAYEPVAGREAVEALLTELLTELLTELPDLRDAPHPVAA
;
A
#
# COMPACT_ATOMS: atom_id res chain seq x y z
N MET A 1 -10.45 14.29 26.92
CA MET A 1 -11.91 14.48 27.03
C MET A 1 -12.57 14.16 25.70
N THR A 2 -13.73 13.51 25.76
CA THR A 2 -14.43 12.83 24.65
C THR A 2 -15.51 13.72 24.04
N LEU A 3 -15.97 13.46 22.81
CA LEU A 3 -17.27 13.97 22.34
C LEU A 3 -18.38 13.03 22.84
N PRO A 4 -19.12 13.25 23.94
CA PRO A 4 -20.01 12.22 24.51
C PRO A 4 -21.28 11.98 23.67
N ASP A 5 -21.78 13.00 22.97
CA ASP A 5 -23.00 12.93 22.13
C ASP A 5 -22.75 12.71 20.62
N ALA A 6 -21.48 12.64 20.20
CA ALA A 6 -21.17 12.31 18.81
C ALA A 6 -21.67 10.91 18.41
N PRO A 7 -22.08 10.71 17.15
CA PRO A 7 -22.12 9.38 16.56
C PRO A 7 -20.74 8.71 16.68
N ARG A 8 -20.72 7.40 16.92
CA ARG A 8 -19.49 6.60 16.92
C ARG A 8 -19.09 6.30 15.49
N VAL A 9 -17.80 6.17 15.23
CA VAL A 9 -17.28 5.74 13.93
C VAL A 9 -16.71 4.33 14.07
N LEU A 10 -17.26 3.38 13.30
CA LEU A 10 -16.69 2.04 13.19
C LEU A 10 -15.86 1.95 11.92
N ALA A 11 -14.53 1.87 12.10
CA ALA A 11 -13.56 1.79 11.02
C ALA A 11 -13.15 0.32 10.78
N LEU A 12 -13.33 -0.15 9.55
CA LEU A 12 -12.92 -1.47 9.11
C LEU A 12 -11.91 -1.36 7.98
N SER A 13 -11.02 -2.34 7.90
CA SER A 13 -10.16 -2.53 6.74
C SER A 13 -9.87 -4.00 6.49
N ALA A 14 -9.61 -4.36 5.24
CA ALA A 14 -9.20 -5.70 4.84
C ALA A 14 -8.27 -5.65 3.63
N ARG A 15 -7.64 -6.79 3.30
CA ARG A 15 -6.68 -6.89 2.19
C ARG A 15 -7.30 -6.60 0.82
N ASP A 16 -8.58 -6.94 0.66
CA ASP A 16 -9.34 -6.74 -0.57
C ASP A 16 -10.81 -6.41 -0.26
N ARG A 17 -11.53 -5.97 -1.29
CA ARG A 17 -12.92 -5.53 -1.19
C ARG A 17 -13.86 -6.65 -0.73
N LEU A 18 -13.63 -7.89 -1.14
CA LEU A 18 -14.51 -8.99 -0.77
C LEU A 18 -14.33 -9.39 0.69
N ALA A 19 -13.09 -9.44 1.18
CA ALA A 19 -12.77 -9.64 2.59
C ALA A 19 -13.34 -8.50 3.44
N LEU A 20 -13.35 -7.26 2.92
CA LEU A 20 -13.95 -6.12 3.61
C LEU A 20 -15.48 -6.24 3.69
N THR A 21 -16.15 -6.59 2.58
CA THR A 21 -17.60 -6.85 2.56
C THR A 21 -17.97 -7.93 3.58
N GLU A 22 -17.21 -9.02 3.61
CA GLU A 22 -17.42 -10.11 4.57
C GLU A 22 -17.16 -9.67 6.02
N ALA A 23 -16.14 -8.84 6.27
CA ALA A 23 -15.88 -8.27 7.59
C ALA A 23 -17.02 -7.36 8.05
N CYS A 24 -17.55 -6.51 7.18
CA CYS A 24 -18.72 -5.67 7.44
C CYS A 24 -19.94 -6.52 7.81
N ARG A 25 -20.24 -7.57 7.02
CA ARG A 25 -21.35 -8.49 7.27
C ARG A 25 -21.24 -9.18 8.64
N ARG A 26 -20.07 -9.75 8.95
CA ARG A 26 -19.82 -10.44 10.24
C ARG A 26 -19.95 -9.49 11.42
N LEU A 27 -19.48 -8.26 11.28
CA LEU A 27 -19.61 -7.26 12.34
C LEU A 27 -21.06 -6.83 12.52
N ALA A 28 -21.81 -6.57 11.45
CA ALA A 28 -23.23 -6.24 11.52
C ALA A 28 -24.02 -7.35 12.25
N GLU A 29 -23.81 -8.62 11.86
CA GLU A 29 -24.43 -9.77 12.53
C GLU A 29 -24.04 -9.90 14.01
N ARG A 30 -22.82 -9.50 14.38
CA ARG A 30 -22.38 -9.48 15.77
C ARG A 30 -23.13 -8.43 16.57
N LEU A 31 -23.25 -7.21 16.04
CA LEU A 31 -23.93 -6.10 16.70
C LEU A 31 -25.43 -6.39 16.89
N GLU A 32 -26.06 -7.08 15.94
CA GLU A 32 -27.47 -7.47 16.03
C GLU A 32 -27.70 -8.59 17.05
N ARG A 33 -26.80 -9.58 17.10
CA ARG A 33 -26.90 -10.68 18.07
C ARG A 33 -26.60 -10.25 19.49
N GLU A 34 -25.80 -9.20 19.67
CA GLU A 34 -25.46 -8.66 20.99
C GLU A 34 -25.71 -7.14 21.06
N PRO A 35 -26.97 -6.69 21.15
CA PRO A 35 -27.31 -5.28 21.21
C PRO A 35 -26.72 -4.55 22.43
N ALA A 36 -26.38 -5.30 23.48
CA ALA A 36 -25.78 -4.80 24.72
C ALA A 36 -24.28 -4.47 24.59
N LEU A 37 -23.64 -4.74 23.45
CA LEU A 37 -22.27 -4.30 23.21
C LEU A 37 -22.21 -2.77 23.24
N ASP A 38 -21.26 -2.24 24.00
CA ASP A 38 -20.98 -0.81 24.02
C ASP A 38 -20.33 -0.40 22.68
N PRO A 39 -20.95 0.50 21.88
CA PRO A 39 -20.36 1.01 20.65
C PRO A 39 -18.96 1.61 20.82
N ASP A 40 -18.65 2.19 21.98
CA ASP A 40 -17.36 2.80 22.26
C ASP A 40 -16.28 1.70 22.48
N ASP A 41 -16.62 0.60 23.14
CA ASP A 41 -15.75 -0.60 23.25
C ASP A 41 -15.51 -1.24 21.87
N VAL A 42 -16.53 -1.28 21.00
CA VAL A 42 -16.39 -1.79 19.62
C VAL A 42 -15.47 -0.89 18.79
N ALA A 43 -15.69 0.43 18.80
CA ALA A 43 -14.85 1.39 18.08
C ALA A 43 -13.38 1.33 18.53
N ALA A 44 -13.14 1.29 19.84
CA ALA A 44 -11.79 1.17 20.39
C ALA A 44 -11.12 -0.15 20.01
N THR A 45 -11.87 -1.26 20.03
CA THR A 45 -11.35 -2.57 19.61
C THR A 45 -10.97 -2.58 18.13
N LEU A 46 -11.79 -1.97 17.27
CA LEU A 46 -11.48 -1.85 15.84
C LEU A 46 -10.28 -0.93 15.61
N HIS A 47 -10.16 0.18 16.33
CA HIS A 47 -9.07 1.13 16.13
C HIS A 47 -7.71 0.61 16.63
N LEU A 48 -7.68 -0.02 17.81
CA LEU A 48 -6.45 -0.43 18.50
C LEU A 48 -6.07 -1.91 18.30
N GLY A 49 -7.04 -2.75 17.95
CA GLY A 49 -6.90 -4.21 17.91
C GLY A 49 -6.79 -4.80 16.51
N ARG A 50 -6.77 -3.97 15.46
CA ARG A 50 -6.83 -4.40 14.06
C ARG A 50 -5.71 -3.77 13.24
N GLU A 51 -5.11 -4.59 12.41
CA GLU A 51 -4.20 -4.16 11.34
C GLU A 51 -4.96 -3.29 10.32
N ARG A 52 -4.25 -2.30 9.77
CA ARG A 52 -4.77 -1.35 8.79
C ARG A 52 -4.41 -1.81 7.38
N PHE A 53 -5.42 -2.02 6.55
CA PHE A 53 -5.25 -2.41 5.15
C PHE A 53 -5.74 -1.33 4.18
N ALA A 54 -5.50 -1.55 2.88
CA ALA A 54 -5.82 -0.59 1.81
C ALA A 54 -7.32 -0.54 1.47
N ALA A 55 -8.03 -1.66 1.47
CA ALA A 55 -9.48 -1.62 1.33
C ALA A 55 -10.06 -1.17 2.67
N ARG A 56 -10.74 -0.01 2.68
CA ARG A 56 -11.24 0.64 3.90
C ARG A 56 -12.72 0.95 3.79
N HIS A 57 -13.41 0.77 4.90
CA HIS A 57 -14.79 1.21 5.05
C HIS A 57 -14.96 1.80 6.45
N ALA A 58 -15.82 2.80 6.56
CA ALA A 58 -16.24 3.32 7.84
C ALA A 58 -17.71 3.70 7.79
N VAL A 59 -18.38 3.48 8.91
CA VAL A 59 -19.76 3.89 9.14
C VAL A 59 -19.83 4.69 10.42
N HIS A 60 -20.90 5.47 10.59
CA HIS A 60 -21.17 6.17 11.83
C HIS A 60 -22.60 5.95 12.32
N GLY A 61 -22.80 6.00 13.64
CA GLY A 61 -24.12 5.78 14.26
C GLY A 61 -24.07 5.91 15.77
N ARG A 62 -25.22 6.11 16.41
CA ARG A 62 -25.32 6.28 17.87
C ARG A 62 -25.54 4.95 18.57
N THR A 63 -26.26 4.02 17.94
CA THR A 63 -26.63 2.73 18.53
C THR A 63 -26.01 1.57 17.76
N THR A 64 -25.90 0.40 18.41
CA THR A 64 -25.48 -0.85 17.74
C THR A 64 -26.38 -1.20 16.56
N ALA A 65 -27.69 -0.93 16.66
CA ALA A 65 -28.66 -1.13 15.59
C ALA A 65 -28.43 -0.20 14.38
N GLU A 66 -28.23 1.10 14.62
CA GLU A 66 -27.88 2.06 13.56
C GLU A 66 -26.57 1.69 12.87
N LEU A 67 -25.56 1.28 13.64
CA LEU A 67 -24.26 0.86 13.14
C LEU A 67 -24.36 -0.42 12.30
N ALA A 68 -25.14 -1.41 12.75
CA ALA A 68 -25.39 -2.62 11.99
C ALA A 68 -26.11 -2.33 10.66
N ALA A 69 -27.14 -1.47 10.70
CA ALA A 69 -27.87 -1.06 9.50
C ALA A 69 -26.95 -0.32 8.51
N ALA A 70 -26.12 0.60 9.00
CA ALA A 70 -25.16 1.33 8.17
C ALA A 70 -24.11 0.39 7.53
N LEU A 71 -23.61 -0.61 8.28
CA LEU A 71 -22.68 -1.62 7.76
C LEU A 71 -23.30 -2.49 6.66
N ARG A 72 -24.62 -2.70 6.67
CA ARG A 72 -25.33 -3.45 5.63
C ARG A 72 -25.66 -2.60 4.41
N ALA A 73 -26.03 -1.35 4.60
CA ALA A 73 -26.37 -0.44 3.51
C ALA A 73 -25.12 0.02 2.75
N GLY A 74 -23.99 0.15 3.43
CA GLY A 74 -22.73 0.60 2.86
C GLY A 74 -22.05 -0.45 1.99
N ALA A 75 -21.80 -0.13 0.72
CA ALA A 75 -20.86 -0.88 -0.10
C ALA A 75 -19.43 -0.38 0.16
N PRO A 76 -18.45 -1.26 0.42
CA PRO A 76 -17.06 -0.85 0.49
C PRO A 76 -16.59 -0.33 -0.88
N ALA A 77 -15.91 0.81 -0.87
CA ALA A 77 -15.26 1.35 -2.05
C ALA A 77 -14.00 0.53 -2.40
N ASP A 78 -13.53 0.63 -3.63
CA ASP A 78 -12.25 0.07 -4.02
C ASP A 78 -11.11 0.76 -3.27
N ALA A 79 -10.03 0.03 -3.03
CA ALA A 79 -8.90 0.55 -2.29
C ALA A 79 -8.26 1.73 -3.06
N PRO A 80 -8.10 2.91 -2.43
CA PRO A 80 -7.38 4.01 -3.06
C PRO A 80 -5.93 3.60 -3.33
N GLN A 81 -5.38 4.08 -4.45
CA GLN A 81 -4.01 3.73 -4.86
C GLN A 81 -2.96 4.37 -3.94
N ALA A 82 -3.26 5.56 -3.41
CA ALA A 82 -2.50 6.23 -2.36
C ALA A 82 -3.43 7.15 -1.53
N ALA A 83 -2.99 7.56 -0.35
CA ALA A 83 -3.74 8.51 0.47
C ALA A 83 -3.74 9.90 -0.19
N PRO A 84 -4.86 10.65 -0.12
CA PRO A 84 -4.92 12.00 -0.68
C PRO A 84 -4.07 12.99 0.10
N ALA A 85 -3.59 14.02 -0.58
CA ALA A 85 -3.06 15.20 0.08
C ALA A 85 -4.21 15.98 0.73
N VAL A 86 -3.98 16.54 1.91
CA VAL A 86 -4.98 17.28 2.68
C VAL A 86 -4.58 18.75 2.77
N GLU A 87 -5.47 19.64 2.40
CA GLU A 87 -5.36 21.07 2.66
C GLU A 87 -6.48 21.48 3.62
N LEU A 88 -6.14 22.26 4.66
CA LEU A 88 -7.09 22.69 5.68
C LEU A 88 -7.48 24.14 5.45
N HIS A 89 -8.78 24.41 5.36
CA HIS A 89 -9.30 25.77 5.14
C HIS A 89 -10.11 26.22 6.35
N LEU A 90 -9.75 27.38 6.90
CA LEU A 90 -10.43 28.05 8.00
C LEU A 90 -11.12 29.32 7.47
N GLY A 91 -12.45 29.30 7.37
CA GLY A 91 -13.21 30.43 6.84
C GLY A 91 -13.21 31.65 7.76
N ALA A 92 -13.81 32.75 7.33
CA ALA A 92 -13.97 33.94 8.18
C ALA A 92 -15.26 33.85 9.02
N LEU A 93 -15.11 33.88 10.35
CA LEU A 93 -16.21 33.93 11.31
C LEU A 93 -16.22 35.26 12.07
N THR A 94 -17.39 35.88 12.16
CA THR A 94 -17.59 37.09 12.99
C THR A 94 -17.90 36.75 14.45
N GLU A 95 -18.49 35.58 14.68
CA GLU A 95 -18.87 35.08 16.00
C GLU A 95 -18.48 33.60 16.13
N PRO A 96 -18.24 33.09 17.36
CA PRO A 96 -18.02 31.67 17.56
C PRO A 96 -19.22 30.85 17.07
N LEU A 97 -18.94 29.67 16.52
CA LEU A 97 -19.99 28.78 16.02
C LEU A 97 -21.00 28.44 17.13
N PRO A 98 -22.31 28.58 16.89
CA PRO A 98 -23.31 28.12 17.83
C PRO A 98 -23.19 26.61 18.01
N GLY A 99 -23.22 26.15 19.26
CA GLY A 99 -23.04 24.72 19.58
C GLY A 99 -21.61 24.21 19.29
N ALA A 100 -20.60 25.06 19.47
CA ALA A 100 -19.19 24.66 19.42
C ALA A 100 -18.98 23.38 20.26
N PRO A 101 -18.33 22.36 19.70
CA PRO A 101 -18.25 21.07 20.36
C PRO A 101 -17.34 21.14 21.58
N GLU A 102 -17.69 20.43 22.64
CA GLU A 102 -16.89 20.29 23.86
C GLU A 102 -15.66 19.40 23.62
N LEU A 103 -14.73 19.90 22.82
CA LEU A 103 -13.45 19.26 22.51
C LEU A 103 -12.35 19.83 23.39
N PRO A 104 -11.37 19.01 23.84
CA PRO A 104 -10.31 19.50 24.73
C PRO A 104 -9.61 20.76 24.21
N GLN A 105 -9.18 20.74 22.95
CA GLN A 105 -8.47 21.85 22.31
C GLN A 105 -9.37 23.08 22.09
N VAL A 106 -10.67 22.89 21.87
CA VAL A 106 -11.65 23.98 21.75
C VAL A 106 -11.90 24.61 23.12
N THR A 107 -12.11 23.78 24.15
CA THR A 107 -12.31 24.23 25.54
C THR A 107 -11.08 24.97 26.06
N GLU A 108 -9.88 24.44 25.83
CA GLU A 108 -8.62 25.08 26.22
C GLU A 108 -8.43 26.45 25.54
N ALA A 109 -8.65 26.52 24.23
CA ALA A 109 -8.53 27.78 23.49
C ALA A 109 -9.59 28.82 23.91
N LEU A 110 -10.84 28.37 24.17
CA LEU A 110 -11.90 29.25 24.66
C LEU A 110 -11.64 29.75 26.07
N ALA A 111 -11.13 28.90 26.97
CA ALA A 111 -10.75 29.30 28.31
C ALA A 111 -9.64 30.36 28.29
N LEU A 112 -8.64 30.21 27.39
CA LEU A 112 -7.62 31.24 27.19
C LEU A 112 -8.24 32.53 26.64
N ALA A 113 -9.15 32.44 25.66
CA ALA A 113 -9.84 33.61 25.13
C ALA A 113 -10.64 34.37 26.20
N GLU A 114 -11.31 33.65 27.09
CA GLU A 114 -12.03 34.22 28.24
C GLU A 114 -11.09 34.93 29.22
N GLN A 115 -9.99 34.27 29.61
CA GLN A 115 -8.96 34.86 30.48
C GLN A 115 -8.37 36.15 29.91
N LEU A 116 -8.28 36.25 28.58
CA LEU A 116 -7.75 37.42 27.88
C LEU A 116 -8.81 38.51 27.61
N GLY A 117 -10.08 38.26 27.94
CA GLY A 117 -11.17 39.19 27.63
C GLY A 117 -11.39 39.35 26.13
N ALA A 118 -11.19 38.28 25.35
CA ALA A 118 -11.23 38.32 23.89
C ALA A 118 -12.62 38.74 23.35
N SER A 119 -12.60 39.48 22.23
CA SER A 119 -13.79 39.88 21.48
C SER A 119 -14.54 38.66 20.90
N PRO A 120 -15.77 38.84 20.35
CA PRO A 120 -16.44 37.76 19.62
C PRO A 120 -15.58 37.16 18.50
N ALA A 121 -14.83 37.99 17.77
CA ALA A 121 -13.90 37.54 16.74
C ALA A 121 -12.75 36.70 17.33
N GLY A 122 -12.16 37.13 18.45
CA GLY A 122 -11.15 36.35 19.17
C GLY A 122 -11.68 35.00 19.66
N ARG A 123 -12.93 34.92 20.11
CA ARG A 123 -13.58 33.64 20.44
C ARG A 123 -13.82 32.77 19.21
N ALA A 124 -14.11 33.36 18.05
CA ALA A 124 -14.17 32.64 16.78
C ALA A 124 -12.80 32.02 16.41
N VAL A 125 -11.71 32.79 16.55
CA VAL A 125 -10.33 32.30 16.39
C VAL A 125 -10.06 31.11 17.30
N ALA A 126 -10.46 31.19 18.58
CA ALA A 126 -10.30 30.10 19.54
C ALA A 126 -11.01 28.81 19.10
N VAL A 127 -12.26 28.90 18.63
CA VAL A 127 -13.03 27.74 18.13
C VAL A 127 -12.34 27.11 16.91
N GLN A 128 -11.91 27.93 15.95
CA GLN A 128 -11.25 27.43 14.73
C GLN A 128 -9.90 26.79 15.02
N TYR A 129 -9.06 27.46 15.82
CA TYR A 129 -7.79 26.91 16.30
C TYR A 129 -8.01 25.58 17.00
N GLY A 130 -8.95 25.52 17.95
CA GLY A 130 -9.24 24.30 18.71
C GLY A 130 -9.75 23.15 17.85
N LEU A 131 -10.63 23.42 16.88
CA LEU A 131 -11.15 22.41 15.94
C LEU A 131 -10.03 21.83 15.06
N ALA A 132 -9.21 22.70 14.48
CA ALA A 132 -8.10 22.31 13.63
C ALA A 132 -7.03 21.53 14.43
N ALA A 133 -6.65 22.03 15.61
CA ALA A 133 -5.71 21.36 16.51
C ALA A 133 -6.23 19.99 16.95
N TRP A 134 -7.54 19.87 17.20
CA TRP A 134 -8.17 18.58 17.51
C TRP A 134 -8.08 17.60 16.34
N LEU A 135 -8.34 18.03 15.09
CA LEU A 135 -8.17 17.18 13.92
C LEU A 135 -6.72 16.71 13.74
N ILE A 136 -5.76 17.62 13.92
CA ILE A 136 -4.32 17.30 13.84
C ILE A 136 -3.94 16.28 14.90
N ALA A 137 -4.41 16.44 16.14
CA ALA A 137 -4.20 15.48 17.22
C ALA A 137 -4.83 14.10 16.95
N ARG A 138 -5.69 13.99 15.93
CA ARG A 138 -6.32 12.74 15.48
C ARG A 138 -5.74 12.21 14.17
N GLY A 139 -4.55 12.68 13.79
CA GLY A 139 -3.81 12.14 12.65
C GLY A 139 -4.18 12.76 11.31
N VAL A 140 -4.97 13.84 11.28
CA VAL A 140 -5.09 14.66 10.07
C VAL A 140 -3.79 15.44 9.91
N VAL A 141 -3.02 15.15 8.86
CA VAL A 141 -1.76 15.82 8.57
C VAL A 141 -1.95 16.71 7.35
N PRO A 142 -2.38 17.98 7.54
CA PRO A 142 -2.51 18.91 6.43
C PRO A 142 -1.14 19.25 5.85
N ARG A 143 -1.05 19.27 4.52
CA ARG A 143 0.12 19.80 3.79
C ARG A 143 0.19 21.32 3.91
N GLU A 144 -0.97 21.96 3.81
CA GLU A 144 -1.13 23.41 3.91
C GLU A 144 -2.34 23.74 4.77
N ILE A 145 -2.27 24.89 5.44
CA ILE A 145 -3.36 25.46 6.23
C ILE A 145 -3.60 26.88 5.71
N HIS A 146 -4.79 27.10 5.17
CA HIS A 146 -5.26 28.37 4.64
C HIS A 146 -6.32 28.94 5.58
N GLY A 147 -6.34 30.26 5.71
CA GLY A 147 -7.37 30.93 6.49
C GLY A 147 -7.75 32.28 5.91
N GLU A 148 -9.00 32.69 6.16
CA GLU A 148 -9.53 34.02 5.82
C GLU A 148 -10.06 34.71 7.08
N GLY A 149 -9.79 36.01 7.25
CA GLY A 149 -10.25 36.79 8.40
C GLY A 149 -9.78 36.17 9.74
N THR A 150 -10.72 35.83 10.62
CA THR A 150 -10.44 35.11 11.87
C THR A 150 -9.79 33.74 11.63
N GLY A 151 -10.13 33.06 10.53
CA GLY A 151 -9.49 31.81 10.14
C GLY A 151 -8.00 31.98 9.79
N ALA A 152 -7.60 33.13 9.24
CA ALA A 152 -6.19 33.43 8.95
C ALA A 152 -5.37 33.55 10.26
N LEU A 153 -5.92 34.21 11.27
CA LEU A 153 -5.30 34.31 12.59
C LEU A 153 -5.16 32.94 13.26
N ALA A 154 -6.18 32.09 13.16
CA ALA A 154 -6.13 30.72 13.65
C ALA A 154 -5.08 29.87 12.90
N ALA A 155 -4.99 30.01 11.58
CA ALA A 155 -3.99 29.33 10.74
C ALA A 155 -2.56 29.74 11.12
N ASP A 156 -2.30 31.04 11.27
CA ASP A 156 -0.99 31.55 11.68
C ASP A 156 -0.59 31.07 13.09
N ALA A 157 -1.55 30.98 14.01
CA ALA A 157 -1.32 30.40 15.33
C ALA A 157 -1.00 28.90 15.28
N LEU A 158 -1.69 28.12 14.43
CA LEU A 158 -1.41 26.69 14.24
C LEU A 158 -0.03 26.45 13.62
N LEU A 159 0.39 27.32 12.70
CA LEU A 159 1.69 27.26 12.04
C LEU A 159 2.82 27.86 12.87
N GLY A 160 2.53 28.36 14.08
CA GLY A 160 3.52 28.93 15.00
C GLY A 160 4.09 30.27 14.55
N ARG A 161 3.46 30.95 13.59
CA ARG A 161 3.88 32.27 13.09
C ARG A 161 3.48 33.39 14.06
N THR A 162 2.40 33.19 14.79
CA THR A 162 1.88 34.12 15.80
C THR A 162 1.55 33.34 17.07
N ALA A 163 1.79 33.91 18.25
CA ALA A 163 1.35 33.27 19.48
C ALA A 163 -0.18 33.26 19.55
N LEU A 164 -0.79 32.16 20.03
CA LEU A 164 -2.25 32.06 20.11
C LEU A 164 -2.86 33.23 20.91
N ALA A 165 -2.24 33.62 22.04
CA ALA A 165 -2.72 34.73 22.85
C ALA A 165 -2.78 36.07 22.08
N ASP A 166 -1.89 36.29 21.12
CA ASP A 166 -1.88 37.50 20.30
C ASP A 166 -2.94 37.42 19.20
N ALA A 167 -3.09 36.26 18.57
CA ALA A 167 -4.17 35.99 17.61
C ALA A 167 -5.56 36.16 18.24
N LEU A 168 -5.74 35.78 19.50
CA LEU A 168 -7.01 35.94 20.24
C LEU A 168 -7.33 37.40 20.59
N ARG A 169 -6.33 38.27 20.71
CA ARG A 169 -6.50 39.71 20.99
C ARG A 169 -6.61 40.56 19.72
N ALA A 170 -6.20 40.02 18.59
CA ALA A 170 -6.22 40.73 17.33
C ALA A 170 -7.66 41.11 16.95
N ASP A 171 -7.85 42.37 16.57
CA ASP A 171 -9.10 42.83 15.99
C ASP A 171 -9.07 42.56 14.48
N VAL A 172 -10.20 42.12 13.93
CA VAL A 172 -10.33 41.83 12.50
C VAL A 172 -11.25 42.87 11.90
N ASP A 173 -10.68 43.85 11.21
CA ASP A 173 -11.43 44.95 10.57
C ASP A 173 -12.33 44.49 9.41
N ARG A 174 -12.18 43.23 8.95
CA ARG A 174 -13.00 42.68 7.86
C ARG A 174 -14.09 41.74 8.38
N PRO A 175 -15.39 42.05 8.22
CA PRO A 175 -16.43 41.05 8.35
C PRO A 175 -16.22 39.99 7.26
N GLY A 176 -16.24 38.72 7.66
CA GLY A 176 -16.16 37.59 6.75
C GLY A 176 -17.29 37.62 5.72
N GLY A 177 -17.03 37.11 4.52
CA GLY A 177 -18.07 36.88 3.53
C GLY A 177 -19.12 35.91 4.09
N ALA A 178 -20.39 36.30 4.06
CA ALA A 178 -21.49 35.43 4.47
C ALA A 178 -21.56 34.21 3.53
N GLY A 179 -21.12 33.04 4.00
CA GLY A 179 -21.33 31.77 3.27
C GLY A 179 -20.19 30.75 3.30
N GLU A 180 -19.01 31.07 3.84
CA GLU A 180 -17.95 30.07 3.96
C GLU A 180 -18.10 29.17 5.19
N ALA A 181 -17.82 27.88 5.02
CA ALA A 181 -17.79 26.93 6.12
C ALA A 181 -16.69 27.33 7.11
N ALA A 182 -16.98 27.25 8.41
CA ALA A 182 -15.98 27.52 9.45
C ALA A 182 -14.70 26.68 9.30
N LEU A 183 -14.85 25.49 8.73
CA LEU A 183 -13.80 24.53 8.49
C LEU A 183 -14.13 23.71 7.24
N ALA A 184 -13.17 23.58 6.33
CA ALA A 184 -13.24 22.68 5.19
C ALA A 184 -11.90 21.99 4.97
N LEU A 185 -11.94 20.80 4.36
CA LEU A 185 -10.75 20.06 3.96
C LEU A 185 -10.83 19.82 2.45
N ASP A 186 -9.78 20.20 1.73
CA ASP A 186 -9.60 19.82 0.35
C ASP A 186 -8.74 18.55 0.29
N LEU A 187 -9.27 17.53 -0.39
CA LEU A 187 -8.61 16.24 -0.58
C LEU A 187 -8.20 16.12 -2.04
N THR A 188 -6.90 16.13 -2.31
CA THR A 188 -6.37 15.96 -3.66
C THR A 188 -5.87 14.55 -3.86
N ASP A 189 -6.48 13.83 -4.81
CA ASP A 189 -6.04 12.50 -5.21
C ASP A 189 -4.69 12.60 -5.96
N PRO A 190 -3.65 11.89 -5.52
CA PRO A 190 -2.31 12.03 -6.11
C PRO A 190 -2.16 11.36 -7.47
N GLY A 191 -3.06 10.45 -7.85
CA GLY A 191 -3.02 9.76 -9.14
C GLY A 191 -3.70 10.56 -10.25
N THR A 192 -4.77 11.28 -9.91
CA THR A 192 -5.61 12.01 -10.86
C THR A 192 -5.47 13.53 -10.77
N GLY A 193 -4.98 14.05 -9.64
CA GLY A 193 -4.97 15.48 -9.33
C GLY A 193 -6.36 16.05 -9.03
N ALA A 194 -7.41 15.22 -8.97
CA ALA A 194 -8.75 15.67 -8.66
C ALA A 194 -8.85 16.10 -7.19
N THR A 195 -9.41 17.30 -6.96
CA THR A 195 -9.63 17.85 -5.62
C THR A 195 -11.11 17.80 -5.26
N GLU A 196 -11.42 17.29 -4.08
CA GLU A 196 -12.76 17.27 -3.50
C GLU A 196 -12.77 18.03 -2.17
N ARG A 197 -13.75 18.93 -2.01
CA ARG A 197 -13.90 19.75 -0.81
C ARG A 197 -14.92 19.14 0.16
N LEU A 198 -14.47 18.73 1.34
CA LEU A 198 -15.29 18.28 2.46
C LEU A 198 -15.55 19.45 3.42
N ARG A 199 -16.81 19.89 3.54
CA ARG A 199 -17.18 21.00 4.43
C ARG A 199 -17.70 20.48 5.76
N VAL A 200 -17.27 21.11 6.85
CA VAL A 200 -17.81 20.87 8.19
C VAL A 200 -18.73 22.04 8.54
N THR A 201 -20.02 21.85 8.28
CA THR A 201 -21.06 22.81 8.63
C THR A 201 -21.93 22.23 9.74
N PRO A 202 -22.41 23.07 10.69
CA PRO A 202 -23.50 22.67 11.56
C PRO A 202 -24.71 22.29 10.70
N GLU A 203 -25.41 21.23 11.08
CA GLU A 203 -26.78 21.04 10.59
C GLU A 203 -27.69 21.96 11.41
N ASP A 204 -28.77 22.47 10.83
CA ASP A 204 -29.64 23.51 11.44
C ASP A 204 -29.88 23.29 12.96
N GLY A 205 -29.17 24.06 13.79
CA GLY A 205 -29.26 24.01 15.26
C GLY A 205 -28.60 22.81 15.97
N ALA A 206 -27.99 21.88 15.24
CA ALA A 206 -27.34 20.68 15.78
C ALA A 206 -25.83 20.88 16.08
N PRO A 207 -25.29 20.21 17.11
CA PRO A 207 -23.87 20.29 17.44
C PRO A 207 -22.98 19.71 16.32
N LEU A 208 -21.77 20.26 16.18
CA LEU A 208 -20.77 19.83 15.18
C LEU A 208 -20.24 18.41 15.38
N SER A 209 -20.61 17.74 16.48
CA SER A 209 -20.18 16.39 16.82
C SER A 209 -20.57 15.35 15.75
N GLY A 210 -21.74 15.50 15.12
CA GLY A 210 -22.19 14.67 13.99
C GLY A 210 -21.34 14.86 12.73
N PRO A 211 -21.26 16.09 12.18
CA PRO A 211 -20.38 16.42 11.06
C PRO A 211 -18.93 15.96 11.24
N LEU A 212 -18.35 16.10 12.43
CA LEU A 212 -16.98 15.65 12.71
C LEU A 212 -16.82 14.12 12.65
N ALA A 213 -17.80 13.37 13.19
CA ALA A 213 -17.80 11.91 13.06
C ALA A 213 -17.87 11.46 11.59
N ARG A 214 -18.71 12.14 10.78
CA ARG A 214 -18.80 11.89 9.34
C ARG A 214 -17.50 12.21 8.61
N LEU A 215 -16.88 13.34 8.93
CA LEU A 215 -15.60 13.73 8.36
C LEU A 215 -14.54 12.66 8.62
N LEU A 216 -14.36 12.21 9.87
CA LEU A 216 -13.34 11.20 10.19
C LEU A 216 -13.64 9.84 9.57
N ALA A 217 -14.91 9.45 9.45
CA ALA A 217 -15.30 8.27 8.69
C ALA A 217 -14.89 8.41 7.21
N GLU A 218 -15.11 9.58 6.60
CA GLU A 218 -14.74 9.83 5.22
C GLU A 218 -13.23 9.83 5.00
N LEU A 219 -12.47 10.52 5.84
CA LEU A 219 -11.02 10.54 5.79
C LEU A 219 -10.43 9.11 5.90
N TRP A 220 -10.97 8.28 6.79
CA TRP A 220 -10.60 6.87 6.88
C TRP A 220 -10.88 6.10 5.59
N ARG A 221 -12.07 6.27 4.98
CA ARG A 221 -12.44 5.62 3.71
C ARG A 221 -11.48 6.00 2.59
N ARG A 222 -10.99 7.24 2.59
CA ARG A 222 -10.03 7.77 1.60
C ARG A 222 -8.59 7.32 1.82
N GLY A 223 -8.31 6.52 2.86
CA GLY A 223 -6.96 5.98 3.08
C GLY A 223 -6.12 6.77 4.09
N LEU A 224 -6.69 7.77 4.78
CA LEU A 224 -5.98 8.47 5.86
C LEU A 224 -6.04 7.69 7.17
N ASP A 225 -4.92 7.67 7.89
CA ASP A 225 -4.78 7.01 9.18
C ASP A 225 -5.22 7.94 10.33
N VAL A 226 -6.52 8.19 10.39
CA VAL A 226 -7.13 9.03 11.42
C VAL A 226 -7.63 8.23 12.63
N ASP A 227 -7.65 8.87 13.79
CA ASP A 227 -8.30 8.35 15.00
C ASP A 227 -9.82 8.49 14.94
N THR A 228 -10.47 7.38 14.61
CA THR A 228 -11.92 7.25 14.50
C THR A 228 -12.63 7.00 15.83
N THR A 229 -11.91 6.86 16.95
CA THR A 229 -12.52 6.73 18.29
C THR A 229 -13.12 8.03 18.80
N LEU A 230 -12.84 9.16 18.13
CA LEU A 230 -13.19 10.50 18.59
C LEU A 230 -12.59 10.83 19.97
N GLY A 231 -11.55 10.10 20.38
CA GLY A 231 -10.89 10.25 21.68
C GLY A 231 -11.69 9.65 22.83
N ARG A 232 -12.70 8.85 22.52
CA ARG A 232 -13.49 8.11 23.51
C ARG A 232 -12.66 6.95 24.08
N PRO A 233 -12.65 6.75 25.41
CA PRO A 233 -12.10 5.54 25.97
C PRO A 233 -12.97 4.35 25.55
N GLY A 234 -12.37 3.18 25.46
CA GLY A 234 -13.08 1.94 25.24
C GLY A 234 -12.21 0.76 25.64
N ARG A 235 -12.86 -0.33 26.04
CA ARG A 235 -12.23 -1.58 26.43
C ARG A 235 -12.17 -2.51 25.22
N LYS A 236 -11.17 -3.38 25.22
CA LYS A 236 -11.08 -4.43 24.20
C LYS A 236 -12.17 -5.47 24.43
N VAL A 237 -13.01 -5.68 23.42
CA VAL A 237 -14.05 -6.72 23.42
C VAL A 237 -13.76 -7.76 22.34
N ARG A 238 -14.37 -8.95 22.46
CA ARG A 238 -14.23 -9.98 21.43
C ARG A 238 -15.12 -9.62 20.23
N LEU A 239 -14.46 -9.36 19.10
CA LEU A 239 -15.10 -9.13 17.80
C LEU A 239 -14.72 -10.26 16.82
N PRO A 240 -15.52 -10.49 15.76
CA PRO A 240 -15.19 -11.47 14.72
C PRO A 240 -13.77 -11.30 14.18
N GLY A 241 -13.05 -12.41 13.94
CA GLY A 241 -11.72 -12.37 13.34
C GLY A 241 -11.75 -11.90 11.88
N TYR A 242 -10.56 -11.58 11.32
CA TYR A 242 -10.45 -11.28 9.89
C TYR A 242 -10.93 -12.48 9.06
N PRO A 243 -11.69 -12.23 7.97
CA PRO A 243 -12.05 -13.28 7.03
C PRO A 243 -10.86 -13.60 6.12
N PHE A 244 -9.85 -14.28 6.68
CA PHE A 244 -8.74 -14.78 5.88
C PHE A 244 -9.27 -15.86 4.95
N ARG A 245 -9.28 -15.56 3.64
CA ARG A 245 -9.51 -16.59 2.63
C ARG A 245 -8.27 -17.47 2.56
N ARG A 246 -8.49 -18.79 2.53
CA ARG A 246 -7.51 -19.70 1.96
C ARG A 246 -7.61 -19.53 0.45
N THR A 247 -6.69 -18.79 -0.14
CA THR A 247 -6.52 -18.79 -1.59
C THR A 247 -6.10 -20.22 -1.96
N THR A 248 -7.01 -21.00 -2.53
CA THR A 248 -6.60 -22.13 -3.36
C THR A 248 -5.86 -21.55 -4.55
N ALA A 249 -4.75 -22.17 -4.97
CA ALA A 249 -3.82 -21.61 -5.95
C ALA A 249 -4.46 -21.16 -7.29
N ASP A 250 -5.72 -21.54 -7.54
CA ASP A 250 -6.48 -21.23 -8.76
C ASP A 250 -7.31 -19.93 -8.75
N GLU A 251 -7.55 -19.27 -7.60
CA GLU A 251 -8.36 -18.04 -7.58
C GLU A 251 -7.50 -16.78 -7.32
N GLN A 252 -6.89 -16.26 -8.40
CA GLN A 252 -6.19 -14.97 -8.39
C GLN A 252 -7.15 -13.81 -8.74
N PRO A 253 -7.18 -12.71 -7.96
CA PRO A 253 -8.01 -11.55 -8.24
C PRO A 253 -7.54 -10.78 -9.48
N ALA A 254 -8.49 -10.09 -10.11
CA ALA A 254 -8.36 -9.33 -11.36
C ALA A 254 -7.46 -8.07 -11.27
N THR A 255 -6.18 -8.23 -10.92
CA THR A 255 -5.12 -7.26 -11.27
C THR A 255 -4.48 -7.63 -12.62
N ALA A 256 -5.28 -8.24 -13.50
CA ALA A 256 -4.88 -8.74 -14.81
C ALA A 256 -4.81 -7.64 -15.88
N ALA A 257 -4.53 -6.40 -15.51
CA ALA A 257 -4.41 -5.32 -16.50
C ALA A 257 -3.03 -5.31 -17.22
N ARG A 258 -2.00 -5.98 -16.67
CA ARG A 258 -0.63 -6.00 -17.27
C ARG A 258 0.21 -7.27 -17.03
N GLY A 259 -0.39 -8.39 -16.60
CA GLY A 259 0.37 -9.62 -16.28
C GLY A 259 1.34 -9.48 -15.10
N LEU A 260 1.14 -8.44 -14.27
CA LEU A 260 1.88 -8.24 -13.02
C LEU A 260 1.20 -9.03 -11.91
N ARG A 261 1.96 -9.87 -11.22
CA ARG A 261 1.52 -10.53 -9.98
C ARG A 261 2.36 -10.04 -8.81
N PRO A 262 1.79 -9.98 -7.59
CA PRO A 262 2.60 -9.84 -6.39
C PRO A 262 3.67 -10.93 -6.32
N LEU A 263 4.82 -10.61 -5.74
CA LEU A 263 5.81 -11.63 -5.40
C LEU A 263 5.19 -12.63 -4.43
N THR A 264 5.53 -13.90 -4.60
CA THR A 264 5.25 -14.91 -3.59
C THR A 264 6.07 -14.62 -2.33
N PRO A 265 5.65 -15.10 -1.14
CA PRO A 265 6.43 -14.94 0.09
C PRO A 265 7.87 -15.48 -0.04
N HIS A 266 8.07 -16.53 -0.84
CA HIS A 266 9.37 -17.10 -1.13
C HIS A 266 10.24 -16.12 -1.95
N GLU A 267 9.73 -15.63 -3.08
CA GLU A 267 10.44 -14.65 -3.92
C GLU A 267 10.72 -13.34 -3.18
N GLN A 268 9.75 -12.84 -2.42
CA GLN A 268 9.90 -11.61 -1.65
C GLN A 268 11.00 -11.74 -0.59
N ARG A 269 11.07 -12.88 0.10
CA ARG A 269 12.09 -13.14 1.12
C ARG A 269 13.49 -13.12 0.53
N TRP A 270 13.70 -13.81 -0.59
CA TRP A 270 15.00 -13.90 -1.25
C TRP A 270 15.42 -12.60 -1.92
N LEU A 271 14.50 -11.95 -2.64
CA LEU A 271 14.77 -10.64 -3.25
C LEU A 271 15.18 -9.61 -2.19
N PHE A 272 14.47 -9.54 -1.07
CA PHE A 272 14.82 -8.60 0.01
C PHE A 272 16.16 -8.96 0.67
N HIS A 273 16.43 -10.25 0.84
CA HIS A 273 17.72 -10.72 1.34
C HIS A 273 18.87 -10.19 0.46
N ASP A 274 18.75 -10.34 -0.85
CA ASP A 274 19.81 -10.00 -1.81
C ASP A 274 19.93 -8.49 -2.07
N LEU A 275 18.83 -7.74 -1.95
CA LEU A 275 18.87 -6.27 -2.08
C LEU A 275 19.43 -5.57 -0.84
N VAL A 276 19.16 -6.08 0.38
CA VAL A 276 19.45 -5.33 1.62
C VAL A 276 20.77 -5.73 2.28
N ARG A 277 21.19 -7.00 2.17
CA ARG A 277 22.35 -7.49 2.93
C ARG A 277 23.70 -7.33 2.21
N SER A 278 23.75 -6.59 1.10
CA SER A 278 24.96 -6.48 0.25
C SER A 278 25.45 -7.83 -0.31
N SER A 279 24.73 -8.92 -0.07
CA SER A 279 25.00 -10.26 -0.58
C SER A 279 24.57 -10.31 -2.03
N SER A 280 25.53 -10.64 -2.91
CA SER A 280 25.31 -10.83 -4.34
C SER A 280 24.24 -11.88 -4.59
N SER A 281 23.35 -11.65 -5.56
CA SER A 281 22.39 -12.68 -6.01
C SER A 281 23.05 -13.98 -6.49
N ALA A 282 24.36 -13.95 -6.77
CA ALA A 282 25.16 -15.12 -7.09
C ALA A 282 25.05 -16.27 -6.07
N GLU A 283 24.80 -15.96 -4.79
CA GLU A 283 24.63 -16.97 -3.73
C GLU A 283 23.35 -17.80 -3.88
N HIS A 284 22.34 -17.26 -4.59
CA HIS A 284 21.04 -17.89 -4.80
C HIS A 284 20.78 -18.21 -6.28
N ASN A 285 21.85 -18.41 -7.03
CA ASN A 285 21.78 -18.92 -8.40
C ASN A 285 21.78 -20.44 -8.38
N ALA A 286 20.70 -21.02 -8.90
CA ALA A 286 20.70 -22.42 -9.27
C ALA A 286 21.41 -22.56 -10.63
N ARG A 287 22.34 -23.52 -10.73
CA ARG A 287 23.18 -23.71 -11.92
C ARG A 287 23.30 -25.18 -12.27
N ALA A 288 23.36 -25.45 -13.56
CA ALA A 288 23.72 -26.75 -14.11
C ALA A 288 24.69 -26.54 -15.29
N VAL A 289 25.64 -27.46 -15.44
CA VAL A 289 26.66 -27.42 -16.49
C VAL A 289 26.75 -28.79 -17.13
N ALA A 290 26.80 -28.82 -18.45
CA ALA A 290 27.05 -30.03 -19.21
C ALA A 290 28.26 -29.82 -20.11
N VAL A 291 29.20 -30.76 -20.06
CA VAL A 291 30.31 -30.89 -20.99
C VAL A 291 29.97 -32.02 -21.95
N ARG A 292 30.15 -31.78 -23.25
CA ARG A 292 29.80 -32.72 -24.30
C ARG A 292 30.96 -32.86 -25.29
N PRO A 293 31.36 -34.11 -25.60
CA PRO A 293 32.36 -34.34 -26.63
C PRO A 293 31.76 -34.13 -28.03
N GLY A 294 32.62 -33.81 -28.99
CA GLY A 294 32.28 -33.54 -30.37
C GLY A 294 32.31 -32.06 -30.76
N PRO A 295 32.04 -31.75 -32.04
CA PRO A 295 32.04 -30.38 -32.52
C PRO A 295 30.97 -29.54 -31.82
N ALA A 296 31.31 -28.29 -31.50
CA ALA A 296 30.38 -27.39 -30.86
C ALA A 296 29.17 -27.08 -31.77
N PRO A 297 27.94 -27.05 -31.23
CA PRO A 297 26.76 -26.65 -31.99
C PRO A 297 26.83 -25.16 -32.36
N GLU A 298 26.22 -24.80 -33.48
CA GLU A 298 26.05 -23.40 -33.89
C GLU A 298 25.30 -22.60 -32.79
N PRO A 299 25.78 -21.42 -32.37
CA PRO A 299 25.11 -20.61 -31.36
C PRO A 299 23.64 -20.31 -31.69
N ALA A 300 23.29 -20.19 -32.97
CA ALA A 300 21.92 -19.99 -33.42
C ALA A 300 21.00 -21.18 -33.08
N ALA A 301 21.50 -22.42 -33.19
CA ALA A 301 20.74 -23.62 -32.83
C ALA A 301 20.51 -23.70 -31.31
N VAL A 302 21.53 -23.37 -30.52
CA VAL A 302 21.40 -23.31 -29.05
C VAL A 302 20.43 -22.20 -28.63
N ALA A 303 20.45 -21.05 -29.30
CA ALA A 303 19.51 -19.95 -29.04
C ALA A 303 18.06 -20.32 -29.37
N ALA A 304 17.85 -21.08 -30.46
CA ALA A 304 16.53 -21.59 -30.84
C ALA A 304 16.00 -22.61 -29.82
N ALA A 305 16.83 -23.58 -29.42
CA ALA A 305 16.48 -24.56 -28.39
C ALA A 305 16.19 -23.89 -27.04
N PHE A 306 16.98 -22.90 -26.65
CA PHE A 306 16.75 -22.12 -25.42
C PHE A 306 15.48 -21.27 -25.48
N THR A 307 15.14 -20.76 -26.66
CA THR A 307 13.86 -20.09 -26.91
C THR A 307 12.69 -21.07 -26.75
N ALA A 308 12.76 -22.26 -27.35
CA ALA A 308 11.74 -23.29 -27.23
C ALA A 308 11.57 -23.76 -25.77
N LEU A 309 12.65 -23.86 -25.01
CA LEU A 309 12.61 -24.16 -23.57
C LEU A 309 11.84 -23.07 -22.80
N GLN A 310 12.10 -21.79 -23.05
CA GLN A 310 11.41 -20.67 -22.40
C GLN A 310 9.93 -20.52 -22.79
N GLN A 311 9.55 -21.02 -23.97
CA GLN A 311 8.15 -21.10 -24.39
C GLN A 311 7.39 -22.18 -23.61
N ARG A 312 7.99 -23.37 -23.44
CA ARG A 312 7.44 -24.47 -22.63
C ARG A 312 7.43 -24.18 -21.13
N HIS A 313 8.42 -23.43 -20.65
CA HIS A 313 8.57 -23.05 -19.25
C HIS A 313 8.48 -21.52 -19.09
N PRO A 314 7.27 -20.93 -19.13
CA PRO A 314 7.09 -19.48 -19.00
C PRO A 314 7.72 -18.88 -17.74
N LYS A 315 7.90 -19.67 -16.67
CA LYS A 315 8.59 -19.22 -15.44
C LYS A 315 10.01 -18.73 -15.70
N LEU A 316 10.71 -19.22 -16.72
CA LEU A 316 12.06 -18.76 -17.08
C LEU A 316 12.07 -17.32 -17.63
N ARG A 317 10.92 -16.80 -18.06
CA ARG A 317 10.74 -15.41 -18.48
C ARG A 317 10.24 -14.51 -17.35
N THR A 318 10.30 -14.98 -16.10
CA THR A 318 9.93 -14.15 -14.95
C THR A 318 10.96 -13.06 -14.75
N VAL A 319 10.49 -11.82 -14.65
CA VAL A 319 11.29 -10.65 -14.26
C VAL A 319 10.62 -9.99 -13.05
N PHE A 320 11.44 -9.46 -12.15
CA PHE A 320 10.94 -8.67 -11.03
C PHE A 320 10.97 -7.19 -11.37
N THR A 321 9.87 -6.49 -11.11
CA THR A 321 9.70 -5.07 -11.41
C THR A 321 9.25 -4.31 -10.18
N GLN A 322 9.65 -3.05 -10.06
CA GLN A 322 9.23 -2.19 -8.96
C GLN A 322 8.31 -1.08 -9.47
N GLN A 323 7.08 -1.03 -8.97
CA GLN A 323 6.09 0.00 -9.29
C GLN A 323 5.53 0.63 -8.02
N GLY A 324 5.58 1.96 -7.93
CA GLY A 324 5.11 2.69 -6.73
C GLY A 324 5.79 2.23 -5.44
N GLY A 325 7.08 1.88 -5.50
CA GLY A 325 7.85 1.37 -4.36
C GLY A 325 7.59 -0.10 -3.99
N ARG A 326 6.63 -0.78 -4.63
CA ARG A 326 6.30 -2.20 -4.40
C ARG A 326 6.89 -3.10 -5.48
N TRP A 327 7.27 -4.32 -5.10
CA TRP A 327 7.81 -5.32 -6.01
C TRP A 327 6.73 -6.26 -6.54
N PHE A 328 6.82 -6.57 -7.83
CA PHE A 328 5.95 -7.47 -8.56
C PHE A 328 6.79 -8.41 -9.42
N ALA A 329 6.24 -9.57 -9.75
CA ALA A 329 6.76 -10.45 -10.80
C ALA A 329 5.89 -10.29 -12.05
N ARG A 330 6.50 -10.37 -13.23
CA ARG A 330 5.78 -10.51 -14.50
C ARG A 330 6.48 -11.52 -15.38
N THR A 331 5.73 -12.17 -16.24
CA THR A 331 6.30 -13.01 -17.30
C THR A 331 6.48 -12.15 -18.53
N ASP A 332 7.73 -11.95 -18.95
CA ASP A 332 8.03 -11.20 -20.16
C ASP A 332 7.57 -11.96 -21.40
N ALA A 333 7.01 -11.25 -22.39
CA ALA A 333 6.48 -11.87 -23.61
C ALA A 333 7.60 -12.46 -24.47
N ALA A 334 8.73 -11.76 -24.56
CA ALA A 334 9.90 -12.16 -25.33
C ALA A 334 10.81 -13.12 -24.51
N PRO A 335 11.30 -14.22 -25.11
CA PRO A 335 12.38 -15.01 -24.56
C PRO A 335 13.69 -14.22 -24.45
N THR A 336 14.51 -14.59 -23.49
CA THR A 336 15.87 -14.07 -23.33
C THR A 336 16.83 -14.80 -24.27
N GLY A 337 17.75 -14.07 -24.90
CA GLY A 337 18.77 -14.63 -25.77
C GLY A 337 19.89 -15.36 -25.02
N LEU A 338 20.84 -15.93 -25.77
CA LEU A 338 22.06 -16.48 -25.19
C LEU A 338 22.89 -15.37 -24.55
N THR A 339 23.50 -15.68 -23.42
CA THR A 339 24.46 -14.80 -22.76
C THR A 339 25.79 -14.93 -23.47
N ALA A 340 26.35 -13.80 -23.88
CA ALA A 340 27.65 -13.77 -24.56
C ALA A 340 28.75 -14.36 -23.65
N PRO A 341 29.65 -15.20 -24.20
CA PRO A 341 30.81 -15.68 -23.45
C PRO A 341 31.74 -14.50 -23.10
N VAL A 342 32.46 -14.63 -22.00
CA VAL A 342 33.46 -13.64 -21.57
C VAL A 342 34.85 -14.23 -21.86
N PRO A 343 35.69 -13.57 -22.68
CA PRO A 343 37.03 -14.07 -22.98
C PRO A 343 37.83 -14.41 -21.71
N GLY A 344 38.43 -15.60 -21.68
CA GLY A 344 39.21 -16.07 -20.54
C GLY A 344 38.39 -16.47 -19.30
N ARG A 345 37.06 -16.57 -19.39
CA ARG A 345 36.21 -17.15 -18.34
C ARG A 345 35.39 -18.33 -18.87
N PRO A 346 35.39 -19.48 -18.17
CA PRO A 346 34.59 -20.63 -18.58
C PRO A 346 33.08 -20.31 -18.47
N ALA A 347 32.26 -20.96 -19.29
CA ALA A 347 30.80 -20.79 -19.29
C ALA A 347 30.17 -20.88 -17.89
N GLU A 348 30.64 -21.82 -17.06
CA GLU A 348 30.16 -21.98 -15.68
C GLU A 348 30.36 -20.70 -14.84
N ALA A 349 31.52 -20.06 -14.96
CA ALA A 349 31.84 -18.84 -14.20
C ALA A 349 30.99 -17.65 -14.67
N VAL A 350 30.70 -17.56 -15.97
CA VAL A 350 29.80 -16.53 -16.53
C VAL A 350 28.36 -16.77 -16.06
N ALA A 351 27.89 -18.02 -16.06
CA ALA A 351 26.58 -18.39 -15.58
C ALA A 351 26.41 -18.12 -14.06
N ALA A 352 27.48 -18.30 -13.27
CA ALA A 352 27.46 -18.08 -11.82
C ALA A 352 27.39 -16.60 -11.39
N GLY A 353 27.58 -15.64 -12.30
CA GLY A 353 27.59 -14.20 -11.96
C GLY A 353 26.25 -13.69 -11.37
N PRO A 354 26.24 -12.55 -10.66
CA PRO A 354 25.01 -11.96 -10.12
C PRO A 354 24.00 -11.58 -11.20
N PHE A 355 22.72 -11.83 -10.94
CA PHE A 355 21.63 -11.25 -11.71
C PHE A 355 21.35 -9.82 -11.27
N GLU A 356 21.00 -8.96 -12.24
CA GLU A 356 20.28 -7.73 -11.97
C GLU A 356 18.84 -8.09 -11.61
N LEU A 357 18.46 -7.83 -10.36
CA LEU A 357 17.16 -8.29 -9.82
C LEU A 357 15.99 -7.37 -10.20
N ARG A 358 16.24 -6.29 -10.95
CA ARG A 358 15.24 -5.31 -11.33
C ARG A 358 15.14 -5.21 -12.84
N ASP A 359 13.95 -5.46 -13.37
CA ASP A 359 13.58 -5.24 -14.76
C ASP A 359 14.51 -5.95 -15.78
N ALA A 360 15.16 -7.05 -15.36
CA ALA A 360 16.11 -7.83 -16.16
C ALA A 360 15.84 -9.36 -16.07
N PRO A 361 16.31 -10.14 -17.06
CA PRO A 361 16.16 -11.59 -17.06
C PRO A 361 16.82 -12.28 -15.87
N LEU A 362 16.10 -13.22 -15.27
CA LEU A 362 16.56 -14.03 -14.14
C LEU A 362 17.00 -15.44 -14.56
N VAL A 363 17.34 -15.60 -15.84
CA VAL A 363 17.89 -16.82 -16.45
C VAL A 363 19.04 -16.45 -17.39
N ARG A 364 20.07 -17.29 -17.44
CA ARG A 364 21.20 -17.17 -18.38
C ARG A 364 21.56 -18.54 -18.95
N CYS A 365 21.85 -18.56 -20.23
CA CYS A 365 22.37 -19.72 -20.94
C CYS A 365 23.66 -19.31 -21.65
N VAL A 366 24.77 -19.98 -21.34
CA VAL A 366 26.10 -19.66 -21.86
C VAL A 366 26.64 -20.89 -22.58
N LEU A 367 26.97 -20.72 -23.86
CA LEU A 367 27.70 -21.70 -24.65
C LEU A 367 29.18 -21.30 -24.68
N ASP A 368 30.04 -22.21 -24.28
CA ASP A 368 31.48 -22.13 -24.47
C ASP A 368 31.90 -23.23 -25.44
N THR A 369 32.38 -22.83 -26.61
CA THR A 369 32.76 -23.74 -27.70
C THR A 369 34.18 -24.30 -27.52
N GLY A 370 34.89 -23.91 -26.46
CA GLY A 370 36.26 -24.35 -26.17
C GLY A 370 37.30 -23.71 -27.09
N GLU A 371 38.14 -22.82 -26.56
CA GLU A 371 39.22 -22.17 -27.35
C GLU A 371 40.51 -23.01 -27.51
N ARG A 372 40.53 -24.26 -27.02
CA ARG A 372 41.70 -25.16 -27.16
C ARG A 372 41.23 -26.59 -27.42
N ASP A 373 41.55 -27.09 -28.61
CA ASP A 373 41.45 -28.48 -29.07
C ASP A 373 40.10 -29.02 -29.61
N GLY A 374 39.01 -28.24 -29.63
CA GLY A 374 37.80 -28.54 -30.44
C GLY A 374 37.14 -29.91 -30.21
N THR A 375 37.42 -30.52 -29.06
CA THR A 375 37.01 -31.90 -28.73
C THR A 375 35.79 -31.93 -27.83
N ASP A 376 35.61 -30.92 -26.98
CA ASP A 376 34.44 -30.80 -26.09
C ASP A 376 33.88 -29.36 -26.12
N TRP A 377 32.58 -29.22 -25.93
CA TRP A 377 31.90 -27.95 -25.69
C TRP A 377 31.14 -27.97 -24.36
N THR A 378 30.96 -26.79 -23.77
CA THR A 378 30.29 -26.62 -22.48
C THR A 378 29.05 -25.76 -22.61
N LEU A 379 27.94 -26.22 -22.01
CA LEU A 379 26.70 -25.46 -21.90
C LEU A 379 26.36 -25.28 -20.42
N ALA A 380 26.28 -24.03 -19.98
CA ALA A 380 25.90 -23.68 -18.62
C ALA A 380 24.53 -22.98 -18.63
N LEU A 381 23.62 -23.46 -17.80
CA LEU A 381 22.31 -22.84 -17.54
C LEU A 381 22.29 -22.39 -16.08
N ALA A 382 21.95 -21.13 -15.87
CA ALA A 382 21.71 -20.57 -14.55
C ALA A 382 20.34 -19.91 -14.49
N ALA A 383 19.66 -20.05 -13.35
CA ALA A 383 18.44 -19.34 -13.06
C ALA A 383 18.45 -18.88 -11.60
N TYR A 384 17.79 -17.76 -11.33
CA TYR A 384 17.58 -17.31 -9.96
C TYR A 384 16.70 -18.34 -9.24
N GLU A 385 17.22 -18.93 -8.16
CA GLU A 385 16.58 -20.05 -7.46
C GLU A 385 15.11 -19.80 -7.10
N PRO A 386 14.71 -18.60 -6.62
CA PRO A 386 13.32 -18.30 -6.32
C PRO A 386 12.34 -18.40 -7.49
N VAL A 387 12.84 -18.38 -8.74
CA VAL A 387 12.03 -18.46 -9.96
C VAL A 387 11.92 -19.91 -10.47
N ALA A 388 13.05 -20.62 -10.52
CA ALA A 388 13.11 -21.94 -11.16
C ALA A 388 13.07 -23.10 -10.17
N GLY A 389 13.62 -22.91 -8.96
CA GLY A 389 13.98 -23.96 -8.01
C GLY A 389 15.30 -24.64 -8.37
N ARG A 390 16.10 -25.04 -7.36
CA ARG A 390 17.43 -25.64 -7.58
C ARG A 390 17.40 -26.95 -8.37
N GLU A 391 16.54 -27.88 -7.96
CA GLU A 391 16.37 -29.20 -8.60
C GLU A 391 15.81 -29.09 -10.04
N ALA A 392 15.17 -27.97 -10.39
CA ALA A 392 14.60 -27.79 -11.72
C ALA A 392 15.65 -27.41 -12.77
N VAL A 393 16.76 -26.75 -12.40
CA VAL A 393 17.72 -26.24 -13.41
C VAL A 393 18.48 -27.37 -14.10
N GLU A 394 18.80 -28.45 -13.39
CA GLU A 394 19.43 -29.64 -13.97
C GLU A 394 18.50 -30.37 -14.95
N ALA A 395 17.22 -30.51 -14.58
CA ALA A 395 16.20 -31.08 -15.45
C ALA A 395 16.00 -30.22 -16.71
N LEU A 396 15.96 -28.89 -16.57
CA LEU A 396 15.84 -27.95 -17.68
C LEU A 396 17.06 -27.97 -18.61
N LEU A 397 18.27 -28.14 -18.07
CA LEU A 397 19.48 -28.30 -18.90
C LEU A 397 19.43 -29.63 -19.68
N THR A 398 18.96 -30.70 -19.05
CA THR A 398 18.79 -32.01 -19.71
C THR A 398 17.76 -31.93 -20.84
N GLU A 399 16.65 -31.25 -20.60
CA GLU A 399 15.61 -30.99 -21.61
C GLU A 399 16.15 -30.15 -22.77
N LEU A 400 16.91 -29.09 -22.47
CA LEU A 400 17.56 -28.25 -23.47
C LEU A 400 18.54 -29.05 -24.36
N LEU A 401 19.35 -29.91 -23.76
CA LEU A 401 20.28 -30.77 -24.49
C LEU A 401 19.55 -31.81 -25.33
N THR A 402 18.45 -32.35 -24.81
CA THR A 402 17.62 -33.32 -25.56
C THR A 402 17.01 -32.68 -26.79
N GLU A 403 16.51 -31.45 -26.67
CA GLU A 403 16.01 -30.66 -27.80
C GLU A 403 17.11 -30.46 -28.85
N LEU A 404 18.27 -29.95 -28.41
CA LEU A 404 19.40 -29.63 -29.27
C LEU A 404 19.95 -30.87 -30.01
N LEU A 405 20.02 -32.02 -29.33
CA LEU A 405 20.50 -33.28 -29.91
C LEU A 405 19.43 -34.03 -30.72
N THR A 406 18.17 -33.60 -30.67
CA THR A 406 17.10 -34.15 -31.53
C THR A 406 17.07 -33.44 -32.88
N GLU A 407 17.43 -32.16 -32.93
CA GLU A 407 17.56 -31.40 -34.17
C GLU A 407 18.93 -31.60 -34.88
N LEU A 408 19.95 -32.14 -34.19
CA LEU A 408 21.29 -32.38 -34.72
C LEU A 408 21.77 -33.83 -34.43
N PRO A 409 21.32 -34.85 -35.20
CA PRO A 409 21.64 -36.25 -34.94
C PRO A 409 23.14 -36.59 -35.02
N ASP A 410 23.93 -35.82 -35.77
CA ASP A 410 25.38 -36.01 -35.94
C ASP A 410 26.20 -35.78 -34.65
N LEU A 411 25.60 -35.20 -33.61
CA LEU A 411 26.24 -34.94 -32.30
C LEU A 411 26.02 -36.07 -31.27
N ARG A 412 25.28 -37.14 -31.61
CA ARG A 412 24.91 -38.21 -30.66
C ARG A 412 26.01 -39.25 -30.39
N ASP A 413 27.00 -39.37 -31.28
CA ASP A 413 27.92 -40.52 -31.33
C ASP A 413 29.35 -40.28 -30.79
N ALA A 414 29.58 -39.21 -30.02
CA ALA A 414 30.89 -39.00 -29.40
C ALA A 414 31.05 -39.82 -28.09
N PRO A 415 32.13 -40.60 -27.94
CA PRO A 415 32.25 -41.63 -26.90
C PRO A 415 32.39 -41.07 -25.48
N HIS A 416 31.72 -41.70 -24.52
CA HIS A 416 31.90 -41.47 -23.08
C HIS A 416 33.36 -41.71 -22.64
N PRO A 417 34.02 -40.76 -21.93
CA PRO A 417 35.15 -41.10 -21.09
C PRO A 417 34.67 -41.47 -19.68
N VAL A 418 35.40 -42.45 -19.14
CA VAL A 418 35.18 -43.18 -17.89
C VAL A 418 35.40 -42.30 -16.66
N ALA A 419 34.66 -42.62 -15.60
CA ALA A 419 34.71 -42.01 -14.28
C ALA A 419 36.12 -41.88 -13.68
N ALA A 420 36.39 -40.72 -13.07
CA ALA A 420 37.26 -40.54 -11.91
C ALA A 420 36.72 -39.40 -11.05
#